data_AF-A0A1J3FF55-F1
#
_entry.id   AF-A0A1J3FF55-F1
#
_cell.length_a   1.000
_cell.length_b   1.000
_cell.length_c   1.000
_cell.angle_alpha   90.00
_cell.angle_beta   90.00
_cell.angle_gamma   90.00
#
_symmetry.space_group_name_H-M   'P 1'
#
loop_
_entity.id
_entity.type
_entity.pdbx_description
1 polymer ?
#
loop_
_entity_poly.entity_id
_entity_poly.type
_entity_poly.pdbx_seq_one_letter_code
_entity_poly.pdbx_strand_id
1 'polypeptide(L)'
;EEKKRKMKPSKKSEIEFCKVCRLHHDHGPRHKYFPRHKDSLSAFLDRFRSKIADVRFFVRNPSVLRPQEESKNRVWCVFCDEDIVELGSSFACSKAINHFASSDHLKNIKQFLWKHGPAMDCIDDFRISEADVAKWGKKCQSLRKEDASASCGQLSRTSNGMSFRYHIQS
;
A
#
# COMPACT_ATOMS: atom_id res chain seq x y z
N GLU A 1 -4.81 -24.45 -58.95
CA GLU A 1 -3.76 -23.80 -58.12
C GLU A 1 -4.21 -23.72 -56.67
N GLU A 2 -3.60 -24.50 -55.78
CA GLU A 2 -3.94 -24.54 -54.36
C GLU A 2 -2.97 -23.66 -53.56
N LYS A 3 -3.47 -22.55 -53.01
CA LYS A 3 -2.68 -21.51 -52.37
C LYS A 3 -2.29 -21.93 -50.94
N LYS A 4 -1.18 -22.66 -50.80
CA LYS A 4 -0.58 -22.99 -49.49
C LYS A 4 -0.21 -21.71 -48.72
N ARG A 5 -1.01 -21.35 -47.72
CA ARG A 5 -0.68 -20.29 -46.76
C ARG A 5 0.49 -20.77 -45.89
N LYS A 6 1.69 -20.22 -46.13
CA LYS A 6 2.85 -20.45 -45.27
C LYS A 6 2.59 -19.82 -43.89
N MET A 7 2.30 -20.65 -42.90
CA MET A 7 2.37 -20.26 -41.48
C MET A 7 3.81 -19.90 -41.14
N LYS A 8 4.05 -18.63 -40.82
CA LYS A 8 5.35 -18.17 -40.30
C LYS A 8 5.55 -18.79 -38.91
N PRO A 9 6.72 -19.34 -38.58
CA PRO A 9 6.99 -19.87 -37.25
C PRO A 9 6.92 -18.71 -36.26
N SER A 10 5.99 -18.79 -35.30
CA SER A 10 5.96 -17.86 -34.18
C SER A 10 7.25 -18.04 -33.40
N LYS A 11 8.05 -16.96 -33.27
CA LYS A 11 9.12 -16.91 -32.29
C LYS A 11 8.47 -17.28 -30.95
N LYS A 12 8.89 -18.38 -30.32
CA LYS A 12 8.47 -18.71 -28.96
C LYS A 12 8.92 -17.55 -28.09
N SER A 13 8.00 -16.65 -27.74
CA SER A 13 8.27 -15.61 -26.76
C SER A 13 8.63 -16.32 -25.46
N GLU A 14 9.67 -15.83 -24.78
CA GLU A 14 10.00 -16.29 -23.44
C GLU A 14 8.75 -16.18 -22.57
N ILE A 15 8.44 -17.27 -21.86
CA ILE A 15 7.27 -17.35 -20.99
C ILE A 15 7.54 -16.47 -19.77
N GLU A 16 6.92 -15.30 -19.69
CA GLU A 16 7.10 -14.36 -18.57
C GLU A 16 5.97 -14.53 -17.55
N PHE A 17 6.32 -14.56 -16.26
CA PHE A 17 5.35 -14.52 -15.18
C PHE A 17 4.83 -13.09 -14.97
N CYS A 18 3.51 -12.92 -14.98
CA CYS A 18 2.87 -11.65 -14.65
C CYS A 18 2.37 -11.65 -13.19
N LYS A 19 2.90 -10.73 -12.36
CA LYS A 19 2.48 -10.55 -10.96
C LYS A 19 0.99 -10.20 -10.82
N VAL A 20 0.40 -9.53 -11.82
CA VAL A 20 -1.01 -9.12 -11.83
C VAL A 20 -1.94 -10.29 -12.17
N CYS A 21 -1.65 -11.00 -13.25
CA CYS A 21 -2.44 -12.16 -13.66
C CYS A 21 -2.19 -13.40 -12.79
N ARG A 22 -1.05 -13.45 -12.09
CA ARG A 22 -0.53 -14.63 -11.38
C ARG A 22 -0.39 -15.85 -12.30
N LEU A 23 -0.04 -15.61 -13.55
CA LEU A 23 0.08 -16.62 -14.60
C LEU A 23 1.33 -16.36 -15.45
N HIS A 24 1.83 -17.44 -16.04
CA HIS A 24 2.88 -17.42 -17.05
C HIS A 24 2.25 -17.17 -18.43
N HIS A 25 2.68 -16.13 -19.13
CA HIS A 25 2.18 -15.77 -20.45
C HIS A 25 3.23 -16.03 -21.53
N ASP A 26 2.84 -16.74 -22.59
CA ASP A 26 3.60 -16.91 -23.82
C ASP A 26 3.39 -15.75 -24.80
N HIS A 27 2.48 -14.82 -24.51
CA HIS A 27 2.20 -13.62 -25.32
C HIS A 27 3.16 -12.44 -25.04
N GLY A 28 4.12 -12.61 -24.13
CA GLY A 28 5.07 -11.57 -23.73
C GLY A 28 4.39 -10.29 -23.23
N PRO A 29 4.99 -9.10 -23.43
CA PRO A 29 4.47 -7.82 -22.92
C PRO A 29 3.10 -7.39 -23.46
N ARG A 30 2.57 -8.07 -24.50
CA ARG A 30 1.27 -7.71 -25.10
C ARG A 30 0.08 -8.11 -24.25
N HIS A 31 0.24 -9.07 -23.33
CA HIS A 31 -0.89 -9.53 -22.50
C HIS A 31 -1.51 -8.42 -21.65
N LYS A 32 -0.73 -7.37 -21.33
CA LYS A 32 -1.19 -6.20 -20.56
C LYS A 32 -2.37 -5.44 -21.19
N TYR A 33 -2.61 -5.64 -22.48
CA TYR A 33 -3.72 -5.00 -23.21
C TYR A 33 -5.00 -5.85 -23.25
N PHE A 34 -4.94 -7.11 -22.82
CA PHE A 34 -6.10 -7.99 -22.85
C PHE A 34 -7.11 -7.66 -21.74
N PRO A 35 -8.42 -7.88 -21.97
CA PRO A 35 -9.46 -7.58 -20.98
C PRO A 35 -9.22 -8.24 -19.63
N ARG A 36 -8.89 -9.55 -19.62
CA ARG A 36 -8.61 -10.30 -18.39
C ARG A 36 -7.49 -9.68 -17.55
N HIS A 37 -6.45 -9.17 -18.19
CA HIS A 37 -5.36 -8.49 -17.50
C HIS A 37 -5.84 -7.18 -16.89
N LYS A 38 -6.61 -6.39 -17.64
CA LYS A 38 -7.19 -5.12 -17.15
C LYS A 38 -8.09 -5.34 -15.93
N ASP A 39 -8.95 -6.36 -15.98
CA ASP A 39 -9.83 -6.72 -14.86
C ASP A 39 -9.02 -7.15 -13.64
N SER A 40 -8.00 -7.99 -13.86
CA SER A 40 -7.08 -8.44 -12.80
C SER A 40 -6.30 -7.27 -12.20
N LEU A 41 -5.85 -6.33 -13.04
CA LEU A 41 -5.15 -5.12 -12.60
C LEU A 41 -6.08 -4.23 -11.78
N SER A 42 -7.31 -4.00 -12.22
CA SER A 42 -8.29 -3.22 -11.47
C SER A 42 -8.51 -3.82 -10.08
N ALA A 43 -8.85 -5.11 -10.03
CA ALA A 43 -9.08 -5.81 -8.77
C ALA A 43 -7.84 -5.84 -7.87
N PHE A 44 -6.65 -5.92 -8.46
CA PHE A 44 -5.38 -5.85 -7.73
C PHE A 44 -5.17 -4.47 -7.10
N LEU A 45 -5.38 -3.41 -7.88
CA LEU A 45 -5.25 -2.03 -7.43
C LEU A 45 -6.30 -1.67 -6.38
N ASP A 46 -7.55 -2.14 -6.53
CA ASP A 46 -8.65 -1.88 -5.58
C ASP A 46 -8.35 -2.42 -4.18
N ARG A 47 -7.79 -3.64 -4.09
CA ARG A 47 -7.34 -4.19 -2.80
C ARG A 47 -6.29 -3.31 -2.14
N PHE A 48 -5.38 -2.74 -2.93
CA PHE A 48 -4.35 -1.88 -2.40
C PHE A 48 -4.88 -0.48 -2.03
N ARG A 49 -5.89 0.03 -2.74
CA ARG A 49 -6.62 1.24 -2.35
C ARG A 49 -7.23 1.10 -0.95
N SER A 50 -7.85 -0.05 -0.64
CA SER A 50 -8.37 -0.33 0.70
C SER A 50 -7.28 -0.27 1.78
N LYS A 51 -6.12 -0.87 1.53
CA LYS A 51 -4.97 -0.82 2.47
C LYS A 51 -4.48 0.60 2.72
N ILE A 52 -4.42 1.43 1.66
CA ILE A 52 -4.02 2.83 1.81
C ILE A 52 -5.11 3.67 2.48
N ALA A 53 -6.39 3.34 2.29
CA ALA A 53 -7.47 3.99 3.00
C ALA A 53 -7.35 3.80 4.52
N ASP A 54 -6.95 2.61 4.97
CA ASP A 54 -6.68 2.34 6.39
C ASP A 54 -5.52 3.22 6.91
N VAL A 55 -4.43 3.35 6.15
CA VAL A 55 -3.33 4.23 6.56
C VAL A 55 -3.75 5.71 6.55
N ARG A 56 -4.54 6.14 5.57
CA ARG A 56 -5.13 7.50 5.53
C ARG A 56 -6.05 7.78 6.71
N PHE A 57 -6.72 6.77 7.25
CA PHE A 57 -7.48 6.90 8.48
C PHE A 57 -6.57 7.29 9.66
N PHE A 58 -5.41 6.64 9.80
CA PHE A 58 -4.43 6.98 10.85
C PHE A 58 -3.71 8.31 10.64
N VAL A 59 -3.54 8.75 9.38
CA VAL A 59 -3.09 10.12 9.07
C VAL A 59 -4.07 11.16 9.65
N ARG A 60 -5.38 10.90 9.53
CA ARG A 60 -6.43 11.80 10.04
C ARG A 60 -6.59 11.69 11.55
N ASN A 61 -6.46 10.48 12.08
CA ASN A 61 -6.70 10.11 13.47
C ASN A 61 -5.46 9.40 14.04
N PRO A 62 -4.41 10.15 14.44
CA PRO A 62 -3.24 9.53 15.03
C PRO A 62 -3.61 8.81 16.32
N SER A 63 -3.08 7.61 16.51
CA SER A 63 -3.25 6.81 17.71
C SER A 63 -1.90 6.30 18.19
N VAL A 64 -1.71 6.28 19.51
CA VAL A 64 -0.50 5.73 20.13
C VAL A 64 -0.49 4.22 19.90
N LEU A 65 0.64 3.72 19.42
CA LEU A 65 0.84 2.29 19.23
C LEU A 65 1.37 1.68 20.52
N ARG A 66 0.69 0.65 21.03
CA ARG A 66 1.18 -0.08 22.20
C ARG A 66 2.26 -1.07 21.77
N PRO A 67 3.32 -1.29 22.58
CA PRO A 67 4.39 -2.23 22.23
C PRO A 67 3.91 -3.64 21.88
N GLN A 68 2.82 -4.11 22.51
CA GLN A 68 2.22 -5.42 22.26
C GLN A 68 1.54 -5.53 20.88
N GLU A 69 1.30 -4.41 20.21
CA GLU A 69 0.56 -4.31 18.94
C GLU A 69 1.49 -4.01 17.75
N GLU A 70 2.76 -3.69 17.98
CA GLU A 70 3.72 -3.29 16.94
C GLU A 70 3.89 -4.35 15.84
N SER A 71 3.96 -5.64 16.21
CA SER A 71 4.10 -6.74 15.25
C SER A 71 2.82 -7.02 14.44
N LYS A 72 1.67 -6.54 14.91
CA LYS A 72 0.37 -6.66 14.23
C LYS A 72 0.09 -5.46 13.34
N ASN A 73 0.74 -4.33 13.60
CA ASN A 73 0.68 -3.14 12.78
C ASN A 73 1.73 -3.24 11.67
N ARG A 74 1.36 -3.94 10.58
CA ARG A 74 2.20 -4.08 9.40
C ARG A 74 1.40 -3.91 8.13
N VAL A 75 2.05 -3.46 7.07
CA VAL A 75 1.43 -3.28 5.75
C VAL A 75 2.37 -3.82 4.67
N TRP A 76 1.87 -4.76 3.88
CA TRP A 76 2.56 -5.22 2.68
C TRP A 76 2.38 -4.20 1.53
N CYS A 77 3.47 -3.60 1.07
CA CYS A 77 3.48 -2.72 -0.09
C CYS A 77 3.73 -3.52 -1.37
N VAL A 78 2.71 -3.63 -2.22
CA VAL A 78 2.80 -4.39 -3.49
C VAL A 78 3.70 -3.74 -4.54
N PHE A 79 3.89 -2.43 -4.47
CA PHE A 79 4.74 -1.70 -5.41
C PHE A 79 6.22 -1.83 -5.06
N CYS A 80 6.53 -1.89 -3.77
CA CYS A 80 7.90 -2.01 -3.25
C CYS A 80 8.31 -3.46 -2.96
N ASP A 81 7.36 -4.41 -2.96
CA ASP A 81 7.60 -5.82 -2.60
C ASP A 81 8.17 -5.95 -1.17
N GLU A 82 7.64 -5.13 -0.25
CA GLU A 82 8.19 -4.95 1.10
C GLU A 82 7.10 -5.08 2.19
N ASP A 83 7.43 -5.77 3.29
CA ASP A 83 6.61 -5.85 4.50
C ASP A 83 7.01 -4.72 5.46
N ILE A 84 6.14 -3.71 5.59
CA ILE A 84 6.41 -2.54 6.42
C ILE A 84 5.92 -2.85 7.83
N VAL A 85 6.85 -3.13 8.75
CA VAL A 85 6.53 -3.48 10.15
C VAL A 85 6.80 -2.29 11.08
N GLU A 86 5.80 -1.93 11.89
CA GLU A 86 5.84 -0.80 12.84
C GLU A 86 6.61 -1.08 14.15
N LEU A 87 7.67 -1.88 14.10
CA LEU A 87 8.54 -2.11 15.26
C LEU A 87 9.25 -0.83 15.71
N GLY A 88 9.12 -0.48 16.99
CA GLY A 88 9.70 0.72 17.60
C GLY A 88 8.98 2.03 17.25
N SER A 89 7.82 1.96 16.60
CA SER A 89 7.00 3.14 16.31
C SER A 89 6.12 3.52 17.49
N SER A 90 6.11 4.79 17.91
CA SER A 90 5.20 5.24 18.98
C SER A 90 3.76 5.49 18.53
N PHE A 91 3.53 5.60 17.22
CA PHE A 91 2.20 5.84 16.63
C PHE A 91 1.88 4.78 15.60
N ALA A 92 0.60 4.43 15.50
CA ALA A 92 0.11 3.45 14.53
C ALA A 92 0.42 3.91 13.10
N CYS A 93 0.88 2.96 12.27
CA CYS A 93 1.20 3.18 10.87
C CYS A 93 2.26 4.28 10.60
N SER A 94 3.09 4.64 11.58
CA SER A 94 4.10 5.70 11.42
C SER A 94 5.06 5.43 10.25
N LYS A 95 5.67 4.24 10.18
CA LYS A 95 6.56 3.86 9.08
C LYS A 95 5.80 3.71 7.76
N ALA A 96 4.60 3.14 7.77
CA ALA A 96 3.76 3.02 6.57
C ALA A 96 3.40 4.40 5.99
N ILE A 97 3.07 5.38 6.85
CA ILE A 97 2.78 6.76 6.45
C ILE A 97 4.00 7.38 5.76
N ASN A 98 5.19 7.24 6.36
CA ASN A 98 6.43 7.77 5.79
C ASN A 98 6.82 7.04 4.49
N HIS A 99 6.64 5.72 4.43
CA HIS A 99 6.90 4.92 3.23
C HIS A 99 6.02 5.39 2.06
N PHE A 100 4.70 5.55 2.27
CA PHE A 100 3.77 5.99 1.22
C PHE A 100 3.92 7.46 0.82
N ALA A 101 4.67 8.26 1.58
CA ALA A 101 5.07 9.62 1.21
C ALA A 101 6.48 9.70 0.59
N SER A 102 7.24 8.60 0.60
CA SER A 102 8.62 8.60 0.11
C SER A 102 8.70 8.74 -1.42
N SER A 103 9.79 9.34 -1.88
CA SER A 103 10.06 9.47 -3.31
C SER A 103 10.35 8.11 -3.98
N ASP A 104 10.90 7.14 -3.25
CA ASP A 104 11.17 5.80 -3.77
C ASP A 104 9.89 5.02 -4.02
N HIS A 105 8.91 5.10 -3.11
CA HIS A 105 7.58 4.53 -3.34
C HIS A 105 6.92 5.13 -4.60
N LEU A 106 7.02 6.44 -4.80
CA LEU A 106 6.49 7.09 -6.01
C LEU A 106 7.15 6.57 -7.30
N LYS A 107 8.47 6.34 -7.29
CA LYS A 107 9.18 5.74 -8.43
C LYS A 107 8.66 4.33 -8.70
N ASN A 108 8.49 3.52 -7.65
CA ASN A 108 8.01 2.15 -7.77
C ASN A 108 6.57 2.07 -8.28
N ILE A 109 5.67 2.96 -7.85
CA ILE A 109 4.31 3.06 -8.41
C ILE A 109 4.37 3.34 -9.92
N LYS A 110 5.12 4.37 -10.33
CA LYS A 110 5.25 4.74 -11.75
C LYS A 110 5.80 3.60 -12.59
N GLN A 111 6.83 2.93 -12.09
CA GLN A 111 7.42 1.77 -12.77
C GLN A 111 6.45 0.61 -12.88
N PHE A 112 5.71 0.30 -11.81
CA PHE A 112 4.70 -0.76 -11.80
C PHE A 112 3.59 -0.48 -12.81
N LEU A 113 3.03 0.73 -12.81
CA LEU A 113 1.98 1.13 -13.76
C LEU A 113 2.53 1.07 -15.18
N TRP A 114 3.70 1.64 -15.46
CA TRP A 114 4.30 1.54 -16.79
C TRP A 114 4.46 0.09 -17.30
N LYS A 115 4.87 -0.82 -16.41
CA LYS A 115 5.03 -2.25 -16.74
C LYS A 115 3.69 -2.94 -16.95
N HIS A 116 2.68 -2.66 -16.13
CA HIS A 116 1.46 -3.46 -16.05
C HIS A 116 0.20 -2.79 -16.59
N GLY A 117 0.12 -1.48 -16.81
CA GLY A 117 -1.07 -0.88 -17.42
C GLY A 117 -1.07 0.65 -17.51
N PRO A 118 -1.86 1.23 -18.42
CA PRO A 118 -1.83 2.66 -18.72
C PRO A 118 -2.47 3.58 -17.65
N ALA A 119 -2.82 3.07 -16.46
CA ALA A 119 -3.53 3.80 -15.41
C ALA A 119 -2.60 4.75 -14.62
N MET A 120 -1.90 5.64 -15.32
CA MET A 120 -1.00 6.63 -14.72
C MET A 120 -1.75 7.75 -13.96
N ASP A 121 -3.05 7.87 -14.20
CA ASP A 121 -3.95 8.84 -13.59
C ASP A 121 -4.27 8.54 -12.11
N CYS A 122 -4.08 7.30 -11.66
CA CYS A 122 -4.39 6.89 -10.29
C CYS A 122 -3.19 6.86 -9.32
N ILE A 123 -2.04 7.44 -9.69
CA ILE A 123 -0.83 7.46 -8.83
C ILE A 123 -1.15 8.05 -7.45
N ASP A 124 -1.98 9.09 -7.41
CA ASP A 124 -2.30 9.82 -6.18
C ASP A 124 -3.18 9.02 -5.22
N ASP A 125 -3.90 8.00 -5.72
CA ASP A 125 -4.64 7.05 -4.88
C ASP A 125 -3.70 6.25 -3.99
N PHE A 126 -2.44 6.08 -4.41
CA PHE A 126 -1.48 5.18 -3.78
C PHE A 126 -0.38 5.89 -3.00
N ARG A 127 -0.48 7.20 -2.83
CA ARG A 127 0.48 8.00 -2.07
C ARG A 127 -0.17 8.73 -0.91
N ILE A 128 0.66 9.15 0.03
CA ILE A 128 0.32 10.14 1.07
C ILE A 128 1.13 11.39 0.76
N SER A 129 0.48 12.56 0.80
CA SER A 129 1.18 13.82 0.51
C SER A 129 2.09 14.21 1.67
N GLU A 130 3.24 14.84 1.38
CA GLU A 130 4.12 15.40 2.43
C GLU A 130 3.37 16.40 3.33
N ALA A 131 2.41 17.15 2.76
CA ALA A 131 1.56 18.05 3.52
C ALA A 131 0.69 17.31 4.55
N ASP A 132 0.16 16.13 4.20
CA ASP A 132 -0.60 15.30 5.14
C ASP A 132 0.31 14.69 6.21
N VAL A 133 1.52 14.26 5.85
CA VAL A 133 2.53 13.80 6.82
C VAL A 133 2.89 14.92 7.81
N ALA A 134 3.10 16.14 7.32
CA ALA A 134 3.41 17.28 8.17
C ALA A 134 2.25 17.62 9.14
N LYS A 135 1.00 17.59 8.66
CA LYS A 135 -0.20 17.76 9.51
C LYS A 135 -0.30 16.65 10.56
N TRP A 136 -0.09 15.40 10.15
CA TRP A 136 -0.11 14.25 11.04
C TRP A 136 0.98 14.35 12.12
N GLY A 137 2.21 14.74 11.75
CA GLY A 137 3.32 14.93 12.68
C GLY A 137 3.01 15.99 13.74
N LYS A 138 2.40 17.12 13.36
CA LYS A 138 1.92 18.14 14.32
C LYS A 138 0.89 17.58 15.30
N LYS A 139 -0.09 16.81 14.81
CA LYS A 139 -1.10 16.17 15.69
C LYS A 139 -0.45 15.18 16.66
N CYS A 140 0.50 14.37 16.20
CA CYS A 140 1.26 13.45 17.05
C CYS A 140 2.02 14.18 18.17
N GLN A 141 2.64 15.32 17.86
CA GLN A 141 3.33 16.14 18.85
C GLN A 141 2.38 16.69 19.92
N SER A 142 1.18 17.13 19.54
CA SER A 142 0.16 17.59 20.51
C SER A 142 -0.28 16.47 21.45
N LEU A 143 -0.55 15.27 20.92
CA LEU A 143 -0.95 14.11 21.74
C LEU A 143 0.12 13.73 22.78
N ARG A 144 1.41 13.75 22.39
CA ARG A 144 2.49 13.48 23.35
C ARG A 144 2.55 14.50 24.51
N LYS A 145 2.19 15.76 24.26
CA LYS A 145 2.18 16.81 25.29
C LYS A 145 1.00 16.64 26.26
N GLU A 146 -0.14 16.21 25.76
CA GLU A 146 -1.32 15.90 26.59
C GLU A 146 -1.06 14.72 27.53
N ASP A 147 -0.44 13.65 27.03
CA ASP A 147 -0.05 12.48 27.85
C ASP A 147 0.96 12.86 28.96
N ALA A 148 1.93 13.72 28.64
CA ALA A 148 2.92 14.19 29.61
C ALA A 148 2.27 15.07 30.70
N SER A 149 1.33 15.93 30.32
CA SER A 149 0.64 16.83 31.26
C SER A 149 -0.40 16.12 32.13
N ALA A 150 -0.97 15.00 31.68
CA ALA A 150 -1.90 14.19 32.46
C ALA A 150 -1.19 13.39 33.58
N SER A 151 0.14 13.15 33.46
CA SER A 151 0.89 12.39 34.47
C SER A 151 1.16 13.15 35.79
N CYS A 152 0.81 14.44 35.87
CA CYS A 152 1.00 15.27 37.06
C CYS A 152 -0.29 15.50 37.88
N GLY A 153 -1.40 14.82 37.56
CA GLY A 153 -2.67 14.95 38.29
C GLY A 153 -3.28 13.59 38.62
N GLN A 154 -3.13 13.13 39.86
CA GLN A 154 -3.97 12.06 40.39
C GLN A 154 -5.43 12.51 40.39
N LEU A 155 -6.31 11.76 39.71
CA LEU A 155 -7.54 11.14 40.25
C LEU A 155 -8.32 10.43 39.13
N SER A 156 -8.43 9.11 39.29
CA SER A 156 -9.53 8.21 38.88
C SER A 156 -10.44 8.65 37.72
N ARG A 157 -10.26 8.03 36.55
CA ARG A 157 -11.36 7.73 35.63
C ARG A 157 -11.08 6.42 34.89
N THR A 158 -11.80 5.38 35.27
CA THR A 158 -11.90 4.12 34.54
C THR A 158 -12.52 4.43 33.17
N SER A 159 -11.69 4.52 32.13
CA SER A 159 -12.17 4.52 30.75
C SER A 159 -12.04 3.11 30.23
N ASN A 160 -13.19 2.51 29.94
CA ASN A 160 -13.29 1.20 29.31
C ASN A 160 -12.29 1.10 28.15
N GLY A 161 -11.40 0.10 28.24
CA GLY A 161 -10.51 -0.27 27.16
C GLY A 161 -11.34 -0.70 25.96
N MET A 162 -11.60 0.23 25.04
CA MET A 162 -11.99 -0.12 23.68
C MET A 162 -10.83 -0.91 23.08
N SER A 163 -11.00 -2.23 23.09
CA SER A 163 -10.17 -3.16 22.33
C SER A 163 -10.40 -2.86 20.85
N PHE A 164 -9.57 -1.99 20.29
CA PHE A 164 -9.54 -1.82 18.85
C PHE A 164 -8.85 -3.05 18.25
N ARG A 165 -9.65 -3.97 17.70
CA ARG A 165 -9.15 -4.98 16.78
C ARG A 165 -8.74 -4.29 15.48
N TYR A 166 -7.59 -3.62 15.44
CA TYR A 166 -6.98 -3.25 14.16
C TYR A 166 -6.23 -4.47 13.64
N HIS A 167 -7.00 -5.43 13.12
CA HIS A 167 -6.43 -6.40 12.20
C HIS A 167 -6.50 -5.76 10.81
N ILE A 168 -5.40 -5.11 10.41
CA ILE A 168 -5.21 -4.73 9.02
C ILE A 168 -5.05 -6.07 8.28
N GLN A 169 -6.12 -6.56 7.66
CA GLN A 169 -6.12 -7.85 6.98
C GLN A 169 -5.04 -7.85 5.88
N SER A 170 -4.18 -8.87 5.94
CA SER A 170 -3.11 -9.12 4.97
C SER A 170 -3.65 -9.52 3.60
#